data_AF-A0A662HVN4-F1
#
_entry.id   AF-A0A662HVN4-F1
#
_cell.length_a   1.000
_cell.length_b   1.000
_cell.length_c   1.000
_cell.angle_alpha   90.00
_cell.angle_beta   90.00
_cell.angle_gamma   90.00
#
_symmetry.space_group_name_H-M   'P 1'
#
loop_
_entity.id
_entity.type
_entity.pdbx_description
1 polymer ?
#
loop_
_entity_poly.entity_id
_entity_poly.type
_entity_poly.pdbx_seq_one_letter_code
_entity_poly.pdbx_strand_id
1 'polypeptide(L)'
;MKYASSFLKPNSNASFNPFTAALRKKSSKRLSTMTSFIHSPVTLITIFHADINMHVCVKYFSLIKDITGKESECFELPERATAGKLVEKLTEKYPKLKEISEEVPILVIVGETVAGEDTPLSEDAEIAVIPPVSGGSSVSIREEINVEDVMRSFLSAHMDEEGAVAVFIGRVKGKVGDVCVKELIYEVYEPLAQRKLAEIAQKLQQKYGLLRIEIHHAKGEKKPGDTTALIIASANIRSKALKAVEEAIERIKKEAPIWKLEVRDDGEYWIVGDGKRINRTKVR
;
A
#
# COMPACT_ATOMS: atom_id res chain seq x y z
N MET A 1 13.95 -43.17 -35.82
CA MET A 1 12.66 -43.92 -35.80
C MET A 1 11.57 -42.88 -35.60
N LYS A 2 10.89 -42.37 -36.66
CA LYS A 2 9.69 -42.92 -37.34
C LYS A 2 8.64 -43.34 -36.29
N TYR A 3 7.52 -42.63 -36.14
CA TYR A 3 6.34 -42.76 -37.01
C TYR A 3 5.51 -41.46 -37.19
N ALA A 4 5.20 -41.15 -38.46
CA ALA A 4 3.99 -40.44 -38.93
C ALA A 4 2.77 -41.41 -38.83
N SER A 5 1.48 -41.12 -38.95
CA SER A 5 0.63 -40.30 -39.83
C SER A 5 -0.82 -40.66 -39.42
N SER A 6 -1.87 -39.84 -39.48
CA SER A 6 -2.72 -39.54 -40.66
C SER A 6 -3.86 -38.59 -40.20
N PHE A 7 -4.10 -37.44 -40.83
CA PHE A 7 -5.09 -37.21 -41.90
C PHE A 7 -6.46 -37.87 -41.73
N LEU A 8 -7.51 -37.06 -41.53
CA LEU A 8 -8.68 -36.92 -42.44
C LEU A 8 -9.52 -35.69 -42.07
N LYS A 9 -10.11 -35.10 -43.10
CA LYS A 9 -10.68 -33.74 -43.20
C LYS A 9 -12.24 -33.80 -43.17
N PRO A 10 -12.95 -32.69 -43.39
CA PRO A 10 -14.06 -32.19 -42.57
C PRO A 10 -15.45 -32.73 -42.98
N ASN A 11 -16.44 -32.51 -42.12
CA ASN A 11 -17.85 -32.73 -42.48
C ASN A 11 -18.59 -31.40 -42.70
N SER A 12 -19.18 -31.29 -43.88
CA SER A 12 -20.08 -30.25 -44.35
C SER A 12 -21.53 -30.51 -43.94
N ASN A 13 -22.33 -29.45 -43.88
CA ASN A 13 -23.78 -29.32 -44.15
C ASN A 13 -24.43 -28.40 -43.10
N ALA A 14 -25.37 -27.50 -43.38
CA ALA A 14 -25.89 -26.86 -44.59
C ALA A 14 -26.94 -25.81 -44.11
N SER A 15 -27.42 -25.00 -45.06
CA SER A 15 -28.58 -24.07 -45.05
C SER A 15 -28.29 -22.62 -44.63
N PHE A 16 -28.15 -21.66 -45.57
CA PHE A 16 -29.14 -20.98 -46.44
C PHE A 16 -30.18 -20.15 -45.68
N ASN A 17 -30.10 -18.82 -45.75
CA ASN A 17 -30.92 -18.04 -46.69
C ASN A 17 -30.43 -16.56 -46.79
N PRO A 18 -30.30 -15.98 -47.99
CA PRO A 18 -29.91 -14.58 -48.22
C PRO A 18 -31.15 -13.71 -48.50
N PHE A 19 -31.08 -12.39 -48.25
CA PHE A 19 -31.72 -11.41 -49.14
C PHE A 19 -31.05 -10.04 -48.99
N THR A 20 -30.72 -9.50 -50.15
CA THR A 20 -29.85 -8.37 -50.44
C THR A 20 -30.66 -7.09 -50.69
N ALA A 21 -30.07 -5.99 -50.24
CA ALA A 21 -29.84 -4.74 -50.99
C ALA A 21 -30.99 -3.76 -51.32
N ALA A 22 -30.78 -2.52 -50.84
CA ALA A 22 -30.49 -1.31 -51.65
C ALA A 22 -31.52 -0.15 -51.76
N LEU A 23 -30.98 1.05 -51.47
CA LEU A 23 -31.16 2.37 -52.12
C LEU A 23 -32.48 3.15 -51.91
N ARG A 24 -32.40 4.42 -51.46
CA ARG A 24 -32.25 5.64 -52.32
C ARG A 24 -32.48 6.96 -51.54
N LYS A 25 -31.61 7.95 -51.78
CA LYS A 25 -31.70 9.38 -51.38
C LYS A 25 -32.88 10.11 -52.05
N LYS A 26 -33.47 11.12 -51.39
CA LYS A 26 -33.68 12.49 -51.96
C LYS A 26 -34.27 13.51 -50.96
N SER A 27 -34.06 14.77 -51.32
CA SER A 27 -34.05 16.00 -50.54
C SER A 27 -35.21 16.97 -50.83
N SER A 28 -35.45 17.89 -49.87
CA SER A 28 -35.75 19.33 -50.03
C SER A 28 -37.20 19.85 -50.23
N LYS A 29 -37.56 20.82 -49.36
CA LYS A 29 -38.14 22.19 -49.57
C LYS A 29 -39.54 22.53 -48.97
N ARG A 30 -39.46 23.46 -47.97
CA ARG A 30 -40.24 24.70 -47.66
C ARG A 30 -41.75 24.80 -47.94
N LEU A 31 -42.50 25.40 -47.00
CA LEU A 31 -43.09 26.76 -47.12
C LEU A 31 -43.58 27.34 -45.75
N SER A 32 -43.57 28.69 -45.71
CA SER A 32 -44.14 29.74 -44.83
C SER A 32 -45.12 29.37 -43.70
N THR A 33 -45.23 30.12 -42.58
CA THR A 33 -45.72 31.52 -42.52
C THR A 33 -45.47 32.15 -41.13
N MET A 34 -45.24 33.48 -41.08
CA MET A 34 -45.11 34.31 -39.87
C MET A 34 -46.47 34.64 -39.23
N THR A 35 -46.52 34.64 -37.90
CA THR A 35 -47.36 35.57 -37.10
C THR A 35 -46.72 35.75 -35.72
N SER A 36 -46.35 37.00 -35.42
CA SER A 36 -45.86 37.44 -34.11
C SER A 36 -47.00 37.60 -33.12
N PHE A 37 -46.83 37.29 -31.83
CA PHE A 37 -47.40 38.07 -30.71
C PHE A 37 -46.71 37.74 -29.36
N ILE A 38 -46.22 38.82 -28.73
CA ILE A 38 -46.12 39.11 -27.29
C ILE A 38 -45.02 38.43 -26.45
N HIS A 39 -44.10 39.29 -26.00
CA HIS A 39 -43.08 39.05 -25.00
C HIS A 39 -43.67 38.81 -23.60
N SER A 40 -43.16 37.80 -22.91
CA SER A 40 -42.96 37.84 -21.46
C SER A 40 -41.48 37.54 -21.21
N PRO A 41 -40.71 38.38 -20.49
CA PRO A 41 -39.35 38.05 -20.18
C PRO A 41 -39.38 37.06 -19.02
N VAL A 42 -39.18 35.77 -19.31
CA VAL A 42 -38.64 34.88 -18.28
C VAL A 42 -37.21 35.32 -18.10
N THR A 43 -36.95 36.16 -17.10
CA THR A 43 -35.61 36.45 -16.62
C THR A 43 -35.00 35.11 -16.24
N LEU A 44 -34.12 34.59 -17.09
CA LEU A 44 -33.26 33.48 -16.74
C LEU A 44 -32.36 34.01 -15.64
N ILE A 45 -32.72 33.76 -14.38
CA ILE A 45 -31.84 33.99 -13.25
C ILE A 45 -30.67 33.05 -13.48
N THR A 46 -29.58 33.57 -14.02
CA THR A 46 -28.28 32.90 -13.93
C THR A 46 -27.96 32.87 -12.45
N ILE A 47 -28.29 31.76 -11.78
CA ILE A 47 -27.80 31.49 -10.44
C ILE A 47 -26.29 31.41 -10.60
N PHE A 48 -25.59 32.51 -10.28
CA PHE A 48 -24.19 32.45 -9.89
C PHE A 48 -24.15 31.48 -8.72
N HIS A 49 -23.83 30.23 -9.00
CA HIS A 49 -23.37 29.32 -7.97
C HIS A 49 -22.03 29.92 -7.57
N ALA A 50 -21.99 30.58 -6.40
CA ALA A 50 -20.72 30.73 -5.74
C ALA A 50 -20.17 29.31 -5.59
N ASP A 51 -19.01 29.03 -6.19
CA ASP A 51 -18.33 27.76 -5.98
C ASP A 51 -17.99 27.68 -4.49
N ILE A 52 -18.87 27.05 -3.71
CA ILE A 52 -18.62 26.77 -2.31
C ILE A 52 -17.51 25.73 -2.33
N ASN A 53 -16.30 26.16 -1.97
CA ASN A 53 -15.15 25.29 -1.83
C ASN A 53 -15.07 24.83 -0.37
N MET A 54 -14.68 23.58 -0.21
CA MET A 54 -14.29 23.00 1.06
C MET A 54 -12.77 22.93 1.21
N HIS A 55 -12.29 23.03 2.44
CA HIS A 55 -10.89 22.86 2.80
C HIS A 55 -10.65 21.50 3.43
N VAL A 56 -9.86 20.67 2.76
CA VAL A 56 -9.42 19.37 3.30
C VAL A 56 -7.93 19.39 3.60
N CYS A 57 -7.54 18.90 4.78
CA CYS A 57 -6.14 18.76 5.14
C CYS A 57 -5.68 17.32 5.00
N VAL A 58 -4.64 17.11 4.20
CA VAL A 58 -4.15 15.80 3.80
C VAL A 58 -2.82 15.52 4.48
N LYS A 59 -2.74 14.41 5.20
CA LYS A 59 -1.48 13.89 5.76
C LYS A 59 -0.76 13.03 4.73
N TYR A 60 0.54 13.23 4.60
CA TYR A 60 1.38 12.45 3.69
C TYR A 60 2.22 11.44 4.43
N PHE A 61 2.46 10.30 3.78
CA PHE A 61 3.26 9.22 4.32
C PHE A 61 4.29 8.72 3.31
N SER A 62 5.41 8.18 3.83
CA SER A 62 6.42 7.47 3.04
C SER A 62 6.90 8.30 1.84
N LEU A 63 7.05 7.67 0.67
CA LEU A 63 7.47 8.27 -0.60
C LEU A 63 6.74 9.57 -0.95
N ILE A 64 5.48 9.73 -0.53
CA ILE A 64 4.72 10.96 -0.79
C ILE A 64 5.24 12.13 0.06
N LYS A 65 5.72 11.89 1.30
CA LYS A 65 6.44 12.93 2.06
C LYS A 65 7.72 13.35 1.36
N ASP A 66 8.46 12.40 0.79
CA ASP A 66 9.72 12.69 0.10
C ASP A 66 9.50 13.47 -1.21
N ILE A 67 8.44 13.14 -1.95
CA ILE A 67 8.06 13.85 -3.19
C ILE A 67 7.56 15.26 -2.90
N THR A 68 6.70 15.41 -1.89
CA THR A 68 6.06 16.69 -1.57
C THR A 68 6.96 17.60 -0.72
N GLY A 69 7.91 17.03 0.02
CA GLY A 69 8.71 17.70 1.03
C GLY A 69 7.92 18.11 2.28
N LYS A 70 6.72 17.55 2.48
CA LYS A 70 5.77 17.98 3.51
C LYS A 70 5.20 16.80 4.29
N GLU A 71 4.83 17.04 5.55
CA GLU A 71 4.11 16.05 6.37
C GLU A 71 2.60 16.12 6.17
N SER A 72 2.10 17.31 5.84
CA SER A 72 0.70 17.54 5.49
C SER A 72 0.55 18.80 4.65
N GLU A 73 -0.58 18.91 3.96
CA GLU A 73 -0.96 20.10 3.20
C GLU A 73 -2.49 20.18 3.05
N CYS A 74 -3.05 21.39 3.04
CA CYS A 74 -4.48 21.59 2.84
C CYS A 74 -4.81 22.02 1.40
N PHE A 75 -5.94 21.55 0.89
CA PHE A 75 -6.42 21.77 -0.47
C PHE A 75 -7.84 22.36 -0.43
N GLU A 76 -8.06 23.38 -1.25
CA GLU A 76 -9.41 23.83 -1.61
C GLU A 76 -9.98 22.89 -2.67
N LEU A 77 -11.13 22.28 -2.41
CA LEU A 77 -11.82 21.40 -3.34
C LEU A 77 -13.30 21.83 -3.44
N PRO A 78 -14.02 21.53 -4.52
CA PRO A 78 -15.48 21.75 -4.55
C PRO A 78 -16.19 21.00 -3.42
N GLU A 79 -17.30 21.52 -2.87
CA GLU A 79 -18.05 20.95 -1.72
C GLU A 79 -18.43 19.46 -1.84
N ARG A 80 -18.45 18.91 -3.06
CA ARG A 80 -18.75 17.50 -3.35
C ARG A 80 -17.58 16.74 -3.98
N ALA A 81 -16.36 17.22 -3.78
CA ALA A 81 -15.19 16.56 -4.32
C ALA A 81 -15.01 15.18 -3.69
N THR A 82 -14.51 14.27 -4.50
CA THR A 82 -14.24 12.89 -4.12
C THR A 82 -12.76 12.66 -3.86
N ALA A 83 -12.43 11.51 -3.29
CA ALA A 83 -11.05 11.05 -3.15
C ALA A 83 -10.31 11.06 -4.50
N GLY A 84 -10.97 10.67 -5.60
CA GLY A 84 -10.40 10.73 -6.95
C GLY A 84 -10.03 12.15 -7.36
N LYS A 85 -10.90 13.13 -7.07
CA LYS A 85 -10.63 14.54 -7.40
C LYS A 85 -9.46 15.11 -6.58
N LEU A 86 -9.29 14.66 -5.34
CA LEU A 86 -8.11 14.97 -4.54
C LEU A 86 -6.83 14.40 -5.17
N VAL A 87 -6.84 13.14 -5.62
CA VAL A 87 -5.69 12.51 -6.29
C VAL A 87 -5.33 13.23 -7.59
N GLU A 88 -6.32 13.60 -8.41
CA GLU A 88 -6.13 14.42 -9.61
C GLU A 88 -5.41 15.74 -9.26
N LYS A 89 -5.92 16.47 -8.26
CA LYS A 89 -5.30 17.73 -7.82
C LYS A 89 -3.88 17.56 -7.28
N LEU A 90 -3.61 16.46 -6.58
CA LEU A 90 -2.28 16.13 -6.07
C LEU A 90 -1.29 15.82 -7.19
N THR A 91 -1.71 15.02 -8.17
CA THR A 91 -0.85 14.62 -9.30
C THR A 91 -0.61 15.76 -10.29
N GLU A 92 -1.56 16.68 -10.45
CA GLU A 92 -1.34 17.95 -11.17
C GLU A 92 -0.28 18.82 -10.49
N LYS A 93 -0.36 18.95 -9.16
CA LYS A 93 0.55 19.79 -8.38
C LYS A 93 1.95 19.20 -8.26
N TYR A 94 2.05 17.88 -8.15
CA TYR A 94 3.32 17.16 -7.98
C TYR A 94 3.53 16.19 -9.17
N PRO A 95 4.17 16.62 -10.27
CA PRO A 95 4.33 15.79 -11.46
C PRO A 95 5.05 14.44 -11.21
N LYS A 96 5.99 14.39 -10.27
CA LYS A 96 6.64 13.13 -9.86
C LYS A 96 5.64 12.14 -9.22
N LEU A 97 4.62 12.65 -8.54
CA LEU A 97 3.55 11.84 -7.98
C LEU A 97 2.66 11.28 -9.10
N LYS A 98 2.46 12.05 -10.19
CA LYS A 98 1.80 11.59 -11.41
C LYS A 98 2.56 10.44 -12.08
N GLU A 99 3.87 10.59 -12.29
CA GLU A 99 4.73 9.53 -12.85
C GLU A 99 4.58 8.22 -12.06
N ILE A 100 4.60 8.30 -10.73
CA ILE A 100 4.44 7.11 -9.88
C ILE A 100 2.99 6.58 -9.90
N SER A 101 1.99 7.46 -9.98
CA SER A 101 0.58 7.06 -10.04
C SER A 101 0.22 6.27 -11.31
N GLU A 102 0.97 6.49 -12.39
CA GLU A 102 0.84 5.74 -13.65
C GLU A 102 1.39 4.31 -13.53
N GLU A 103 2.37 4.10 -12.65
CA GLU A 103 2.93 2.78 -12.36
C GLU A 103 2.13 2.04 -11.28
N VAL A 104 1.67 2.75 -10.25
CA VAL A 104 1.06 2.17 -9.05
C VAL A 104 0.00 3.11 -8.44
N PRO A 105 -1.17 2.62 -7.98
CA PRO A 105 -2.29 3.47 -7.57
C PRO A 105 -2.08 4.17 -6.22
N ILE A 106 -2.23 5.49 -6.17
CA ILE A 106 -2.21 6.26 -4.91
C ILE A 106 -3.47 5.94 -4.11
N LEU A 107 -3.32 5.61 -2.82
CA LEU A 107 -4.45 5.34 -1.94
C LEU A 107 -4.77 6.55 -1.08
N VAL A 108 -6.07 6.82 -0.95
CA VAL A 108 -6.61 7.82 -0.05
C VAL A 108 -7.29 7.09 1.11
N ILE A 109 -6.95 7.48 2.33
CA ILE A 109 -7.61 7.03 3.56
C ILE A 109 -8.48 8.18 4.05
N VAL A 110 -9.73 7.88 4.38
CA VAL A 110 -10.69 8.80 4.99
C VAL A 110 -11.13 8.20 6.33
N GLY A 111 -10.75 8.85 7.43
CA GLY A 111 -10.81 8.30 8.77
C GLY A 111 -9.95 7.04 8.88
N GLU A 112 -10.59 5.88 9.07
CA GLU A 112 -9.91 4.58 9.21
C GLU A 112 -10.07 3.67 7.98
N THR A 113 -10.67 4.15 6.89
CA THR A 113 -11.02 3.33 5.73
C THR A 113 -10.31 3.79 4.46
N VAL A 114 -9.92 2.84 3.60
CA VAL A 114 -9.41 3.14 2.26
C VAL A 114 -10.59 3.59 1.39
N ALA A 115 -10.51 4.80 0.87
CA ALA A 115 -11.54 5.42 0.04
C ALA A 115 -11.36 5.01 -1.43
N GLY A 116 -12.46 4.57 -2.05
CA GLY A 116 -12.54 4.45 -3.51
C GLY A 116 -12.63 5.81 -4.21
N GLU A 117 -12.40 5.86 -5.51
CA GLU A 117 -12.32 7.09 -6.32
C GLU A 117 -13.56 8.00 -6.18
N ASP A 118 -14.75 7.41 -6.06
CA ASP A 118 -16.03 8.13 -5.93
C ASP A 118 -16.40 8.50 -4.49
N THR A 119 -15.55 8.17 -3.50
CA THR A 119 -15.85 8.43 -2.08
C THR A 119 -15.89 9.94 -1.84
N PRO A 120 -17.00 10.51 -1.33
CA PRO A 120 -17.09 11.93 -1.03
C PRO A 120 -16.17 12.30 0.15
N LEU A 121 -15.50 13.44 0.05
CA LEU A 121 -14.69 14.00 1.13
C LEU A 121 -15.51 14.98 1.96
N SER A 122 -15.08 15.19 3.20
CA SER A 122 -15.64 16.17 4.14
C SER A 122 -14.49 16.95 4.79
N GLU A 123 -14.72 18.21 5.14
CA GLU A 123 -13.74 19.05 5.86
C GLU A 123 -13.35 18.47 7.22
N ASP A 124 -14.31 17.83 7.89
CA ASP A 124 -14.10 17.23 9.22
C ASP A 124 -13.39 15.88 9.16
N ALA A 125 -13.19 15.32 7.96
CA ALA A 125 -12.59 14.02 7.82
C ALA A 125 -11.06 14.08 7.96
N GLU A 126 -10.50 13.15 8.74
CA GLU A 126 -9.07 12.90 8.69
C GLU A 126 -8.73 12.24 7.35
N ILE A 127 -7.92 12.93 6.54
CA ILE A 127 -7.54 12.42 5.22
C ILE A 127 -6.04 12.16 5.20
N ALA A 128 -5.67 10.95 4.79
CA ALA A 128 -4.29 10.56 4.56
C ALA A 128 -4.12 10.08 3.12
N VAL A 129 -3.02 10.46 2.51
CA VAL A 129 -2.62 9.93 1.21
C VAL A 129 -1.35 9.13 1.40
N ILE A 130 -1.45 7.86 1.04
CA ILE A 130 -0.37 6.91 1.16
C ILE A 130 0.01 6.45 -0.25
N PRO A 131 1.28 6.14 -0.51
CA PRO A 131 1.61 5.45 -1.74
C PRO A 131 0.80 4.15 -1.81
N PRO A 132 0.61 3.58 -3.01
CA PRO A 132 0.10 2.23 -3.13
C PRO A 132 0.80 1.34 -2.10
N VAL A 133 0.02 0.52 -1.39
CA VAL A 133 0.58 -0.66 -0.72
C VAL A 133 0.98 -1.67 -1.80
N SER A 134 1.88 -1.29 -2.69
CA SER A 134 2.32 -2.07 -3.84
C SER A 134 3.78 -1.76 -4.13
N GLY A 135 4.60 -1.98 -3.11
CA GLY A 135 5.98 -2.43 -3.32
C GLY A 135 6.13 -3.92 -3.04
N GLY A 136 5.06 -4.62 -2.65
CA GLY A 136 5.15 -5.96 -2.12
C GLY A 136 6.28 -6.19 -1.10
N SER A 137 6.49 -5.39 -0.06
CA SER A 137 7.44 -4.27 -0.04
C SER A 137 7.12 -3.23 1.02
N SER A 138 6.67 -3.58 2.23
CA SER A 138 6.38 -2.59 3.29
C SER A 138 7.32 -2.74 4.49
N VAL A 139 7.75 -1.63 5.09
CA VAL A 139 8.54 -1.67 6.32
C VAL A 139 8.09 -0.60 7.32
N SER A 140 8.17 -0.90 8.61
CA SER A 140 7.89 0.10 9.64
C SER A 140 8.63 -0.17 10.95
N ILE A 141 8.98 0.90 11.67
CA ILE A 141 9.45 0.85 13.05
C ILE A 141 8.35 1.44 13.92
N ARG A 142 7.94 0.75 14.98
CA ARG A 142 6.77 1.11 15.80
C ARG A 142 7.05 0.97 17.29
N GLU A 143 6.33 1.72 18.11
CA GLU A 143 6.31 1.46 19.56
C GLU A 143 5.63 0.13 19.87
N GLU A 144 4.56 -0.20 19.15
CA GLU A 144 3.83 -1.45 19.33
C GLU A 144 3.48 -2.08 17.98
N ILE A 145 3.45 -3.41 17.95
CA ILE A 145 3.05 -4.19 16.78
C ILE A 145 1.80 -4.99 17.16
N ASN A 146 0.63 -4.51 16.74
CA ASN A 146 -0.58 -5.32 16.76
C ASN A 146 -0.51 -6.34 15.63
N VAL A 147 -0.20 -7.59 15.98
CA VAL A 147 -0.06 -8.68 15.00
C VAL A 147 -1.37 -8.95 14.28
N GLU A 148 -2.51 -8.85 14.95
CA GLU A 148 -3.81 -9.16 14.35
C GLU A 148 -4.13 -8.16 13.23
N ASP A 149 -3.98 -6.86 13.49
CA ASP A 149 -4.28 -5.80 12.53
C ASP A 149 -3.37 -5.91 11.30
N VAL A 150 -2.07 -6.11 11.53
CA VAL A 150 -1.09 -6.24 10.44
C VAL A 150 -1.39 -7.49 9.60
N MET A 151 -1.67 -8.63 10.23
CA MET A 151 -2.02 -9.86 9.52
C MET A 151 -3.32 -9.71 8.73
N ARG A 152 -4.34 -9.07 9.32
CA ARG A 152 -5.63 -8.80 8.66
C ARG A 152 -5.43 -7.94 7.42
N SER A 153 -4.69 -6.84 7.55
CA SER A 153 -4.35 -5.94 6.44
C SER A 153 -3.56 -6.66 5.34
N PHE A 154 -2.58 -7.48 5.72
CA PHE A 154 -1.79 -8.25 4.75
C PHE A 154 -2.69 -9.23 3.99
N LEU A 155 -3.51 -10.02 4.69
CA LEU A 155 -4.33 -11.05 4.06
C LEU A 155 -5.50 -10.49 3.23
N SER A 156 -6.05 -9.32 3.57
CA SER A 156 -7.12 -8.69 2.78
C SER A 156 -6.67 -8.25 1.38
N ALA A 157 -5.38 -7.98 1.20
CA ALA A 157 -4.79 -7.62 -0.09
C ALA A 157 -4.25 -8.86 -0.84
N HIS A 158 -5.04 -9.93 -0.89
CA HIS A 158 -4.72 -11.17 -1.59
C HIS A 158 -4.41 -10.93 -3.07
N MET A 159 -3.50 -11.74 -3.62
CA MET A 159 -3.17 -11.76 -5.05
C MET A 159 -3.46 -13.15 -5.62
N ASP A 160 -4.02 -13.24 -6.82
CA ASP A 160 -4.47 -14.52 -7.42
C ASP A 160 -3.36 -15.59 -7.49
N GLU A 161 -2.09 -15.18 -7.62
CA GLU A 161 -0.93 -16.07 -7.69
C GLU A 161 -0.35 -16.47 -6.31
N GLU A 162 -0.97 -16.03 -5.21
CA GLU A 162 -0.47 -16.22 -3.84
C GLU A 162 -0.70 -17.65 -3.34
N GLY A 163 0.27 -18.53 -3.60
CA GLY A 163 0.23 -19.94 -3.18
C GLY A 163 0.66 -20.19 -1.74
N ALA A 164 1.33 -19.23 -1.08
CA ALA A 164 1.77 -19.36 0.31
C ALA A 164 2.07 -18.02 0.99
N VAL A 165 1.81 -17.96 2.29
CA VAL A 165 2.27 -16.91 3.21
C VAL A 165 3.10 -17.54 4.31
N ALA A 166 4.26 -16.96 4.60
CA ALA A 166 5.13 -17.32 5.71
C ALA A 166 5.24 -16.14 6.68
N VAL A 167 5.21 -16.42 7.98
CA VAL A 167 5.22 -15.41 9.04
C VAL A 167 6.27 -15.75 10.08
N PHE A 168 7.02 -14.75 10.52
CA PHE A 168 7.85 -14.79 11.71
C PHE A 168 7.38 -13.75 12.71
N ILE A 169 7.24 -14.17 13.98
CA ILE A 169 6.90 -13.29 15.10
C ILE A 169 7.97 -13.44 16.17
N GLY A 170 8.80 -12.42 16.34
CA GLY A 170 9.77 -12.34 17.42
C GLY A 170 9.10 -11.91 18.70
N ARG A 171 9.21 -12.69 19.78
CA ARG A 171 8.63 -12.36 21.09
C ARG A 171 9.68 -12.27 22.18
N VAL A 172 9.47 -11.38 23.15
CA VAL A 172 10.32 -11.30 24.34
C VAL A 172 10.16 -12.58 25.16
N LYS A 173 11.27 -13.27 25.43
CA LYS A 173 11.28 -14.44 26.32
C LYS A 173 11.18 -13.95 27.77
N GLY A 174 10.37 -14.62 28.59
CA GLY A 174 10.35 -14.35 30.04
C GLY A 174 11.55 -14.88 30.81
N LYS A 175 12.29 -15.85 30.24
CA LYS A 175 13.50 -16.44 30.82
C LYS A 175 14.51 -16.79 29.74
N VAL A 176 15.80 -16.70 30.08
CA VAL A 176 16.89 -17.26 29.25
C VAL A 176 17.81 -18.10 30.14
N GLY A 177 17.80 -19.42 29.96
CA GLY A 177 18.25 -20.32 31.03
C GLY A 177 17.34 -20.16 32.25
N ASP A 178 17.94 -20.12 33.44
CA ASP A 178 17.19 -20.03 34.70
C ASP A 178 16.93 -18.60 35.18
N VAL A 179 17.41 -17.58 34.44
CA VAL A 179 17.32 -16.18 34.85
C VAL A 179 16.17 -15.48 34.14
N CYS A 180 15.32 -14.79 34.91
CA CYS A 180 14.18 -14.04 34.38
C CYS A 180 14.63 -12.80 33.60
N VAL A 181 13.95 -12.54 32.49
CA VAL A 181 14.07 -11.30 31.72
C VAL A 181 12.94 -10.40 32.15
N LYS A 182 13.26 -9.19 32.58
CA LYS A 182 12.28 -8.17 32.99
C LYS A 182 11.78 -7.39 31.78
N GLU A 183 12.68 -7.06 30.86
CA GLU A 183 12.36 -6.34 29.63
C GLU A 183 13.52 -6.39 28.63
N LEU A 184 13.19 -6.05 27.38
CA LEU A 184 14.14 -5.67 26.36
C LEU A 184 13.92 -4.19 26.03
N ILE A 185 15.01 -3.44 25.83
CA ILE A 185 14.96 -2.05 25.38
C ILE A 185 15.64 -1.99 24.02
N TYR A 186 14.89 -1.55 23.02
CA TYR A 186 15.36 -1.40 21.64
C TYR A 186 15.71 0.05 21.34
N GLU A 187 16.99 0.33 21.18
CA GLU A 187 17.49 1.61 20.67
C GLU A 187 17.64 1.53 19.16
N VAL A 188 17.07 2.50 18.45
CA VAL A 188 16.95 2.45 16.99
C VAL A 188 17.37 3.78 16.39
N TYR A 189 18.29 3.76 15.43
CA TYR A 189 18.52 4.93 14.58
C TYR A 189 17.52 4.92 13.42
N GLU A 190 16.31 5.41 13.68
CA GLU A 190 15.11 5.19 12.86
C GLU A 190 15.28 5.49 11.36
N PRO A 191 15.83 6.64 10.93
CA PRO A 191 15.96 6.94 9.51
C PRO A 191 16.82 5.92 8.75
N LEU A 192 17.92 5.49 9.36
CA LEU A 192 18.81 4.50 8.77
C LEU A 192 18.24 3.08 8.87
N ALA A 193 17.61 2.74 9.99
CA ALA A 193 16.96 1.46 10.18
C ALA A 193 15.85 1.26 9.15
N GLN A 194 14.96 2.23 8.96
CA GLN A 194 13.89 2.15 7.97
C GLN A 194 14.45 1.95 6.55
N ARG A 195 15.47 2.71 6.17
CA ARG A 195 16.15 2.53 4.88
C ARG A 195 16.76 1.13 4.72
N LYS A 196 17.44 0.62 5.75
CA LYS A 196 18.06 -0.72 5.72
C LYS A 196 17.02 -1.84 5.65
N LEU A 197 15.93 -1.73 6.40
CA LEU A 197 14.82 -2.68 6.34
C LEU A 197 14.20 -2.69 4.93
N ALA A 198 13.99 -1.51 4.32
CA ALA A 198 13.47 -1.41 2.96
C ALA A 198 14.43 -2.05 1.92
N GLU A 199 15.73 -1.77 2.02
CA GLU A 199 16.75 -2.42 1.19
C GLU A 199 16.76 -3.95 1.35
N ILE A 200 16.57 -4.46 2.57
CA ILE A 200 16.47 -5.89 2.84
C ILE A 200 15.24 -6.47 2.15
N ALA A 201 14.06 -5.87 2.38
CA ALA A 201 12.79 -6.33 1.84
C ALA A 201 12.83 -6.39 0.31
N GLN A 202 13.26 -5.30 -0.34
CA GLN A 202 13.38 -5.21 -1.80
C GLN A 202 14.31 -6.28 -2.37
N LYS A 203 15.50 -6.46 -1.78
CA LYS A 203 16.46 -7.49 -2.24
C LYS A 203 15.90 -8.90 -2.09
N LEU A 204 15.18 -9.18 -1.00
CA LEU A 204 14.58 -10.50 -0.78
C LEU A 204 13.41 -10.75 -1.73
N GLN A 205 12.58 -9.73 -1.96
CA GLN A 205 11.49 -9.79 -2.93
C GLN A 205 12.02 -10.16 -4.32
N GLN A 206 13.06 -9.45 -4.79
CA GLN A 206 13.71 -9.74 -6.07
C GLN A 206 14.38 -11.12 -6.10
N LYS A 207 15.16 -11.46 -5.06
CA LYS A 207 15.92 -12.72 -4.99
C LYS A 207 15.01 -13.95 -4.99
N TYR A 208 13.89 -13.90 -4.28
CA TYR A 208 13.01 -15.04 -4.11
C TYR A 208 11.79 -15.01 -5.04
N GLY A 209 11.54 -13.90 -5.75
CA GLY A 209 10.32 -13.71 -6.54
C GLY A 209 9.10 -13.67 -5.62
N LEU A 210 9.18 -12.92 -4.52
CA LEU A 210 8.06 -12.76 -3.60
C LEU A 210 7.01 -11.85 -4.25
N LEU A 211 5.75 -12.17 -4.01
CA LEU A 211 4.65 -11.29 -4.35
C LEU A 211 4.65 -10.11 -3.37
N ARG A 212 4.73 -10.43 -2.07
CA ARG A 212 4.76 -9.43 -1.00
C ARG A 212 5.73 -9.81 0.13
N ILE A 213 6.29 -8.82 0.80
CA ILE A 213 7.05 -8.93 2.05
C ILE A 213 6.83 -7.67 2.88
N GLU A 214 6.45 -7.83 4.14
CA GLU A 214 6.36 -6.77 5.13
C GLU A 214 7.31 -7.04 6.29
N ILE A 215 8.02 -6.00 6.76
CA ILE A 215 8.96 -6.07 7.88
C ILE A 215 8.63 -4.98 8.90
N HIS A 216 8.16 -5.40 10.07
CA HIS A 216 7.90 -4.51 11.19
C HIS A 216 8.85 -4.82 12.33
N HIS A 217 9.44 -3.79 12.93
CA HIS A 217 10.29 -3.94 14.11
C HIS A 217 9.85 -2.98 15.22
N ALA A 218 9.86 -3.46 16.46
CA ALA A 218 9.51 -2.64 17.59
C ALA A 218 10.70 -1.79 18.06
N LYS A 219 10.42 -0.63 18.67
CA LYS A 219 11.40 0.19 19.40
C LYS A 219 10.97 0.37 20.86
N GLY A 220 11.85 0.93 21.68
CA GLY A 220 11.57 1.20 23.09
C GLY A 220 11.49 -0.07 23.95
N GLU A 221 10.80 0.04 25.08
CA GLU A 221 10.70 -1.02 26.10
C GLU A 221 9.69 -2.11 25.71
N LYS A 222 10.05 -3.37 25.93
CA LYS A 222 9.20 -4.54 25.64
C LYS A 222 9.29 -5.55 26.77
N LYS A 223 8.13 -5.92 27.31
CA LYS A 223 7.99 -6.89 28.40
C LYS A 223 7.90 -8.33 27.86
N PRO A 224 8.16 -9.35 28.71
CA PRO A 224 7.94 -10.75 28.36
C PRO A 224 6.58 -10.99 27.68
N GLY A 225 6.62 -11.61 26.50
CA GLY A 225 5.44 -11.86 25.68
C GLY A 225 5.20 -10.84 24.56
N ASP A 226 5.72 -9.63 24.66
CA ASP A 226 5.53 -8.58 23.66
C ASP A 226 6.15 -8.94 22.31
N THR A 227 5.53 -8.46 21.23
CA THR A 227 6.04 -8.60 19.87
C THR A 227 7.16 -7.60 19.62
N THR A 228 8.29 -8.10 19.15
CA THR A 228 9.52 -7.32 18.89
C THR A 228 9.81 -7.18 17.41
N ALA A 229 9.40 -8.15 16.60
CA ALA A 229 9.52 -8.11 15.16
C ALA A 229 8.41 -8.96 14.53
N LEU A 230 7.90 -8.52 13.39
CA LEU A 230 6.93 -9.24 12.57
C LEU A 230 7.40 -9.18 11.12
N ILE A 231 7.59 -10.34 10.50
CA ILE A 231 7.96 -10.46 9.10
C ILE A 231 6.93 -11.33 8.43
N ILE A 232 6.33 -10.84 7.35
CA ILE A 232 5.32 -11.56 6.58
C ILE A 232 5.81 -11.59 5.14
N ALA A 233 5.85 -12.75 4.49
CA ALA A 233 6.19 -12.84 3.08
C ALA A 233 5.22 -13.77 2.36
N SER A 234 4.82 -13.40 1.15
CA SER A 234 4.00 -14.23 0.29
C SER A 234 4.63 -14.49 -1.06
N ALA A 235 4.38 -15.69 -1.58
CA ALA A 235 4.94 -16.15 -2.84
C ALA A 235 4.04 -17.23 -3.45
N ASN A 236 4.16 -17.43 -4.77
CA ASN A 236 3.52 -18.54 -5.45
C ASN A 236 4.00 -19.91 -4.92
N ILE A 237 5.28 -20.02 -4.55
CA ILE A 237 5.88 -21.26 -4.06
C ILE A 237 6.25 -21.14 -2.56
N ARG A 238 5.68 -22.00 -1.71
CA ARG A 238 5.91 -22.01 -0.24
C ARG A 238 7.37 -21.97 0.20
N SER A 239 8.26 -22.66 -0.52
CA SER A 239 9.68 -22.71 -0.17
C SER A 239 10.39 -21.36 -0.36
N LYS A 240 9.88 -20.48 -1.23
CA LYS A 240 10.40 -19.12 -1.43
C LYS A 240 10.02 -18.22 -0.27
N ALA A 241 8.74 -18.24 0.14
CA ALA A 241 8.25 -17.47 1.28
C ALA A 241 9.01 -17.83 2.58
N LEU A 242 9.14 -19.13 2.89
CA LEU A 242 9.85 -19.60 4.08
C LEU A 242 11.32 -19.17 4.11
N LYS A 243 12.05 -19.37 3.00
CA LYS A 243 13.47 -18.97 2.89
C LYS A 243 13.66 -17.45 2.99
N ALA A 244 12.73 -16.67 2.43
CA ALA A 244 12.81 -15.23 2.51
C ALA A 244 12.63 -14.72 3.95
N VAL A 245 11.67 -15.27 4.70
CA VAL A 245 11.47 -14.89 6.11
C VAL A 245 12.68 -15.26 6.98
N GLU A 246 13.25 -16.45 6.77
CA GLU A 246 14.48 -16.89 7.45
C GLU A 246 15.67 -15.97 7.14
N GLU A 247 15.88 -15.62 5.87
CA GLU A 247 16.97 -14.71 5.51
C GLU A 247 16.70 -13.28 5.99
N ALA A 248 15.45 -12.82 6.00
CA ALA A 248 15.08 -11.50 6.49
C ALA A 248 15.53 -11.29 7.94
N ILE A 249 15.20 -12.22 8.85
CA ILE A 249 15.57 -12.06 10.26
C ILE A 249 17.10 -12.03 10.45
N GLU A 250 17.85 -12.84 9.70
CA GLU A 250 19.31 -12.85 9.78
C GLU A 250 19.94 -11.58 9.21
N ARG A 251 19.39 -11.03 8.12
CA ARG A 251 19.85 -9.75 7.55
C ARG A 251 19.50 -8.57 8.44
N ILE A 252 18.32 -8.54 9.04
CA ILE A 252 17.91 -7.48 9.98
C ILE A 252 18.91 -7.39 11.13
N LYS A 253 19.25 -8.52 11.76
CA LYS A 253 20.23 -8.58 12.87
C LYS A 253 21.62 -8.04 12.50
N LYS A 254 22.01 -8.18 11.23
CA LYS A 254 23.36 -7.83 10.75
C LYS A 254 23.46 -6.42 10.18
N GLU A 255 22.41 -5.96 9.52
CA GLU A 255 22.44 -4.76 8.67
C GLU A 255 21.66 -3.58 9.28
N ALA A 256 20.65 -3.83 10.12
CA ALA A 256 19.82 -2.77 10.68
C ALA A 256 20.46 -2.19 11.98
N PRO A 257 20.60 -0.86 12.11
CA PRO A 257 21.07 -0.19 13.32
C PRO A 257 20.00 -0.21 14.42
N ILE A 258 19.76 -1.40 14.96
CA ILE A 258 18.82 -1.71 16.03
C ILE A 258 19.62 -2.43 17.12
N TRP A 259 19.77 -1.78 18.27
CA TRP A 259 20.49 -2.33 19.40
C TRP A 259 19.52 -2.74 20.50
N LYS A 260 19.88 -3.79 21.23
CA LYS A 260 19.03 -4.40 22.24
C LYS A 260 19.77 -4.48 23.57
N LEU A 261 19.22 -3.81 24.58
CA LEU A 261 19.56 -4.03 25.97
C LEU A 261 18.61 -5.08 26.56
N GLU A 262 19.15 -6.11 27.22
CA GLU A 262 18.39 -7.12 27.94
C GLU A 262 18.51 -6.84 29.44
N VAL A 263 17.38 -6.53 30.09
CA VAL A 263 17.29 -6.26 31.53
C VAL A 263 16.74 -7.49 32.21
N ARG A 264 17.44 -7.96 33.23
CA ARG A 264 17.21 -9.27 33.87
C ARG A 264 17.40 -9.20 35.37
N ASP A 265 17.14 -10.30 36.06
CA ASP A 265 17.41 -10.42 37.49
C ASP A 265 18.90 -10.35 37.84
N ASP A 266 19.78 -10.81 36.94
CA ASP A 266 21.23 -10.86 37.12
C ASP A 266 21.98 -9.67 36.48
N GLY A 267 21.25 -8.63 36.05
CA GLY A 267 21.82 -7.39 35.54
C GLY A 267 21.32 -6.98 34.15
N GLU A 268 22.06 -6.06 33.53
CA GLU A 268 21.73 -5.47 32.24
C GLU A 268 22.82 -5.76 31.22
N TYR A 269 22.43 -6.24 30.04
CA TYR A 269 23.36 -6.73 29.04
C TYR A 269 23.04 -6.18 27.66
N TRP A 270 24.02 -5.53 27.04
CA TRP A 270 23.96 -5.25 25.61
C TRP A 270 24.13 -6.55 24.86
N ILE A 271 23.20 -6.82 23.95
CA ILE A 271 23.26 -7.97 23.06
C ILE A 271 23.92 -7.53 21.75
N VAL A 272 25.09 -8.09 21.45
CA VAL A 272 25.89 -7.73 20.28
C VAL A 272 26.15 -8.96 19.41
N GLY A 273 26.06 -8.80 18.09
CA GLY A 273 26.29 -9.86 17.11
C GLY A 273 25.38 -11.08 17.34
N ASP A 274 25.97 -12.28 17.38
CA ASP A 274 25.28 -13.57 17.49
C ASP A 274 24.76 -13.88 18.92
N GLY A 275 24.34 -12.85 19.66
CA GLY A 275 23.76 -13.01 21.00
C GLY A 275 24.76 -12.88 22.16
N LYS A 276 25.95 -12.34 21.92
CA LYS A 276 26.94 -12.10 22.99
C LYS A 276 26.41 -11.04 23.95
N ARG A 277 26.42 -11.37 25.24
CA ARG A 277 26.05 -10.46 26.34
C ARG A 277 27.26 -9.68 26.82
N ILE A 278 27.18 -8.35 26.78
CA ILE A 278 28.16 -7.44 27.38
C ILE A 278 27.48 -6.73 28.53
N ASN A 279 27.96 -6.96 29.76
CA ASN A 279 27.36 -6.34 30.95
C ASN A 279 27.53 -4.82 30.89
N ARG A 280 26.42 -4.08 30.96
CA ARG A 280 26.37 -2.62 30.82
C ARG A 280 27.24 -1.90 31.85
N THR A 281 27.31 -2.41 33.08
CA THR A 281 28.09 -1.79 34.16
C THR A 281 29.60 -1.91 33.96
N LYS A 282 30.07 -2.85 33.15
CA LYS A 282 31.51 -3.01 32.83
C LYS A 282 31.99 -2.09 31.72
N VAL A 283 31.08 -1.32 31.10
CA VAL A 283 31.35 -0.39 29.99
C VAL A 283 31.09 1.06 30.40
N ARG A 284 30.65 1.29 31.64
CA ARG A 284 30.60 2.58 32.31
C ARG A 284 31.83 2.73 33.19
#